data_AF-A0A963VJZ0-F1
#
_entry.id   AF-A0A963VJZ0-F1
#
_cell.length_a   1.000
_cell.length_b   1.000
_cell.length_c   1.000
_cell.angle_alpha   90.00
_cell.angle_beta   90.00
_cell.angle_gamma   90.00
#
_symmetry.space_group_name_H-M   'P 1'
#
loop_
_entity.id
_entity.type
_entity.pdbx_description
1 polymer ?
#
loop_
_entity_poly.entity_id
_entity_poly.type
_entity_poly.pdbx_seq_one_letter_code
_entity_poly.pdbx_strand_id
1 'polypeptide(L)'
;VPLVKWRRDYCYVNSTHMLLPRSLNLLFDREGGELASGCLLHAKFLPILGDKVAEELDRKQHFADGREYLRYAEALNDDHDLWCKWSERYVNWRQLEILGLMSKGCWA
;
A
#
# COMPACT_ATOMS: atom_id res chain seq x y z
N VAL A 1 7.20 -3.80 -3.62
CA VAL A 1 7.14 -4.30 -5.01
C VAL A 1 7.57 -3.16 -5.90
N PRO A 2 8.48 -3.38 -6.86
CA PRO A 2 8.95 -2.30 -7.72
C PRO A 2 7.81 -1.75 -8.58
N LEU A 3 7.91 -0.48 -8.95
CA LEU A 3 7.19 0.00 -10.12
C LEU A 3 7.91 -0.52 -11.37
N VAL A 4 7.36 -1.55 -11.99
CA VAL A 4 7.93 -2.20 -13.18
C VAL A 4 7.16 -1.78 -14.41
N LYS A 5 7.87 -1.32 -15.45
CA LYS A 5 7.28 -1.22 -16.80
C LYS A 5 7.03 -2.62 -17.31
N TRP A 6 5.74 -2.97 -17.42
CA TRP A 6 5.34 -4.33 -17.77
C TRP A 6 5.83 -4.75 -19.16
N ARG A 7 6.15 -6.04 -19.30
CA ARG A 7 6.44 -6.73 -20.54
C ARG A 7 5.73 -8.07 -20.57
N ARG A 8 5.43 -8.57 -21.77
CA ARG A 8 4.66 -9.82 -21.98
C ARG A 8 5.27 -11.05 -21.31
N ASP A 9 6.58 -11.09 -21.17
CA ASP A 9 7.34 -12.18 -20.55
C ASP A 9 7.37 -12.12 -19.02
N TYR A 10 6.80 -11.08 -18.40
CA TYR A 10 6.78 -10.93 -16.95
C TYR A 10 5.56 -11.60 -16.33
N CYS A 11 5.78 -12.25 -15.19
CA CYS A 11 4.74 -12.99 -14.48
C CYS A 11 4.76 -12.67 -12.98
N TYR A 12 3.57 -12.45 -12.40
CA TYR A 12 3.39 -12.35 -10.95
C TYR A 12 3.27 -13.75 -10.36
N VAL A 13 4.05 -14.05 -9.32
CA VAL A 13 4.11 -15.40 -8.71
C VAL A 13 3.61 -15.45 -7.27
N ASN A 14 3.38 -14.31 -6.62
CA ASN A 14 2.80 -14.24 -5.28
C ASN A 14 2.01 -12.95 -5.11
N SER A 15 0.77 -12.93 -5.62
CA SER A 15 -0.01 -11.70 -5.78
C SER A 15 0.84 -10.60 -6.41
N THR A 16 0.86 -9.39 -5.85
CA THR A 16 1.77 -8.33 -6.30
C THR A 16 3.17 -8.43 -5.70
N HIS A 17 3.44 -9.30 -4.71
CA HIS A 17 4.65 -9.28 -3.91
C HIS A 17 5.93 -9.80 -4.59
N MET A 18 5.80 -10.56 -5.68
CA MET A 18 6.94 -11.13 -6.41
C MET A 18 6.69 -11.24 -7.92
N LEU A 19 7.72 -10.90 -8.70
CA LEU A 19 7.71 -10.91 -10.17
C LEU A 19 8.82 -11.83 -10.74
N LEU A 20 8.59 -12.39 -11.93
CA LEU A 20 9.62 -13.00 -12.76
C LEU A 20 9.94 -12.10 -13.97
N PRO A 21 11.22 -12.03 -14.41
CA PRO A 21 12.40 -12.73 -13.87
C PRO A 21 12.91 -12.17 -12.53
N ARG A 22 13.70 -12.97 -11.78
CA ARG A 22 14.19 -12.65 -10.42
C ARG A 22 14.83 -11.26 -10.31
N SER A 23 15.54 -10.82 -11.35
CA SER A 23 16.23 -9.53 -11.41
C SER A 23 15.31 -8.35 -11.13
N LEU A 24 14.01 -8.45 -11.45
CA LEU A 24 13.03 -7.39 -11.17
C LEU A 24 12.81 -7.15 -9.68
N ASN A 25 13.20 -8.07 -8.78
CA ASN A 25 12.98 -7.92 -7.34
C ASN A 25 14.23 -7.48 -6.57
N LEU A 26 15.35 -7.22 -7.26
CA LEU A 26 16.63 -6.82 -6.64
C LEU A 26 16.70 -5.30 -6.44
N LEU A 27 15.79 -4.74 -5.65
CA LEU A 27 15.68 -3.29 -5.47
C LEU A 27 16.33 -2.75 -4.19
N PHE A 28 16.45 -3.59 -3.17
CA PHE A 28 16.96 -3.16 -1.88
C PHE A 28 18.46 -3.33 -1.88
N ASP A 29 19.17 -2.21 -1.81
CA ASP A 29 20.58 -2.22 -1.46
C ASP A 29 20.73 -2.65 0.01
N ARG A 30 21.70 -3.51 0.29
CA ARG A 30 21.97 -4.02 1.64
C ARG A 30 22.98 -3.15 2.40
N GLU A 31 23.69 -2.27 1.69
CA GLU A 31 24.81 -1.49 2.26
C GLU A 31 24.50 0.01 2.38
N GLY A 32 23.28 0.41 2.04
CA GLY A 32 22.81 1.80 2.15
C GLY A 32 23.09 2.60 0.89
N GLY A 33 22.07 2.70 0.04
CA GLY A 33 22.08 3.50 -1.17
C GLY A 33 20.76 4.21 -1.38
N GLU A 34 20.80 5.48 -1.75
CA GLU A 34 19.62 6.26 -2.16
C GLU A 34 19.30 6.00 -3.64
N LEU A 35 18.77 4.81 -3.93
CA LEU A 35 18.12 4.60 -5.22
C LEU A 35 16.82 5.41 -5.28
N ALA A 36 16.51 5.89 -6.48
CA ALA A 36 15.22 6.52 -6.74
C ALA A 36 14.09 5.57 -6.30
N SER A 37 13.27 6.05 -5.39
CA SER A 37 12.13 5.33 -4.82
C SER A 37 10.90 6.22 -4.84
N GLY A 38 9.73 5.63 -4.65
CA GLY A 38 8.47 6.35 -4.65
C GLY A 38 7.45 5.69 -3.74
N CYS A 39 6.40 6.43 -3.45
CA CYS A 39 5.28 5.94 -2.65
C CYS A 39 4.07 5.66 -3.54
N LEU A 40 3.35 4.58 -3.22
CA LEU A 40 1.99 4.36 -3.71
C LEU A 40 1.03 4.65 -2.56
N LEU A 41 0.12 5.59 -2.76
CA LEU A 41 -0.90 5.91 -1.76
C LEU A 41 -1.96 4.82 -1.74
N HIS A 42 -2.19 4.23 -0.57
CA HIS A 42 -3.21 3.20 -0.36
C HIS A 42 -4.33 3.75 0.51
N ALA A 43 -5.47 4.06 -0.11
CA ALA A 43 -6.62 4.64 0.58
C ALA A 43 -7.61 3.53 0.98
N LYS A 44 -7.33 2.84 2.08
CA LYS A 44 -8.24 1.78 2.60
C LYS A 44 -9.50 2.35 3.23
N PHE A 45 -9.37 3.47 3.94
CA PHE A 45 -10.44 4.11 4.72
C PHE A 45 -11.01 5.30 3.95
N LEU A 46 -11.68 5.02 2.83
CA LEU A 46 -12.44 6.01 2.08
C LEU A 46 -13.87 6.11 2.62
N PRO A 47 -14.62 7.20 2.32
CA PRO A 47 -16.02 7.33 2.74
C PRO A 47 -16.91 6.14 2.32
N ILE A 48 -16.57 5.47 1.22
CA ILE A 48 -17.27 4.27 0.71
C ILE A 48 -17.02 3.00 1.54
N LEU A 49 -16.13 3.05 2.54
CA LEU A 49 -15.75 1.86 3.29
C LEU A 49 -16.94 1.24 4.01
N GLY A 50 -17.86 2.04 4.57
CA GLY A 50 -19.04 1.52 5.26
C GLY A 50 -19.92 0.65 4.35
N ASP A 51 -20.27 1.17 3.18
CA ASP A 51 -21.05 0.43 2.17
C ASP A 51 -20.32 -0.85 1.73
N LYS A 52 -19.01 -0.74 1.50
CA LYS A 52 -18.18 -1.89 1.12
C LYS A 52 -18.11 -2.94 2.21
N VAL A 53 -18.05 -2.54 3.48
CA VAL A 53 -18.05 -3.47 4.60
C VAL A 53 -19.37 -4.22 4.68
N ALA A 54 -20.50 -3.54 4.53
CA ALA A 54 -21.81 -4.17 4.51
C ALA A 54 -21.95 -5.22 3.38
N GLU A 55 -21.48 -4.88 2.17
CA GLU A 55 -21.47 -5.79 1.02
C GLU A 55 -20.63 -7.05 1.28
N GLU A 56 -19.44 -6.88 1.87
CA GLU A 56 -18.50 -7.99 2.05
C GLU A 56 -18.84 -8.91 3.24
N LEU A 57 -19.59 -8.41 4.23
CA LEU A 57 -20.16 -9.24 5.28
C LEU A 57 -21.21 -10.23 4.76
N ASP A 58 -21.96 -9.85 3.73
CA ASP A 58 -22.91 -10.72 3.05
C ASP A 58 -22.18 -11.71 2.11
N ARG A 59 -21.28 -11.21 1.27
CA ARG A 59 -20.58 -12.04 0.26
C ARG A 59 -19.61 -13.05 0.86
N LYS A 60 -18.85 -12.68 1.89
CA LYS A 60 -17.80 -13.52 2.52
C LYS A 60 -16.77 -14.06 1.53
N GLN A 61 -16.45 -13.30 0.47
CA GLN A 61 -15.55 -13.72 -0.61
C GLN A 61 -14.08 -13.26 -0.42
N HIS A 62 -13.77 -12.61 0.71
CA HIS A 62 -12.41 -12.20 1.04
C HIS A 62 -11.60 -13.29 1.73
N PHE A 63 -10.29 -13.12 1.72
CA PHE A 63 -9.35 -14.02 2.40
C PHE A 63 -9.79 -14.31 3.84
N ALA A 64 -9.68 -15.58 4.25
CA ALA A 64 -10.11 -16.06 5.57
C ALA A 64 -11.58 -15.71 5.90
N ASP A 65 -12.48 -15.96 4.96
CA ASP A 65 -13.95 -15.78 5.08
C ASP A 65 -14.37 -14.36 5.47
N GLY A 66 -13.60 -13.35 5.05
CA GLY A 66 -13.91 -11.95 5.33
C GLY A 66 -13.74 -11.53 6.80
N ARG A 67 -12.91 -12.24 7.58
CA ARG A 67 -12.66 -11.93 9.00
C ARG A 67 -12.25 -10.47 9.26
N GLU A 68 -11.54 -9.84 8.33
CA GLU A 68 -11.16 -8.42 8.45
C GLU A 68 -12.38 -7.49 8.42
N TYR A 69 -13.42 -7.83 7.66
CA TYR A 69 -14.62 -7.01 7.50
C TYR A 69 -15.53 -7.05 8.72
N LEU A 70 -15.54 -8.15 9.49
CA LEU A 70 -16.17 -8.19 10.81
C LEU A 70 -15.54 -7.15 11.76
N ARG A 71 -14.21 -7.05 11.75
CA ARG A 71 -13.50 -6.07 12.57
C ARG A 71 -13.73 -4.63 12.10
N TYR A 72 -13.84 -4.41 10.79
CA TYR A 72 -14.18 -3.09 10.26
C TYR A 72 -15.60 -2.67 10.63
N ALA A 73 -16.55 -3.59 10.61
CA ALA A 73 -17.92 -3.29 11.04
C ALA A 73 -18.00 -2.92 12.52
N GLU A 74 -17.27 -3.65 13.38
CA GLU A 74 -17.15 -3.29 14.80
C GLU A 74 -16.52 -1.90 14.97
N ALA A 75 -15.37 -1.64 14.35
CA ALA A 75 -14.64 -0.39 14.51
C ALA A 75 -15.35 0.84 13.93
N LEU A 76 -16.14 0.67 12.86
CA LEU A 76 -16.95 1.75 12.28
C LEU A 76 -18.08 2.22 13.22
N ASN A 77 -18.56 1.35 14.11
CA ASN A 77 -19.61 1.71 15.07
C ASN A 77 -19.07 2.48 16.29
N ASP A 78 -17.77 2.38 16.57
CA ASP A 78 -17.12 2.97 17.76
C ASP A 78 -16.47 4.36 17.52
N ASP A 79 -16.78 5.03 16.41
CA ASP A 79 -16.23 6.35 16.02
C ASP A 79 -14.70 6.43 16.18
N HIS A 80 -14.00 5.48 15.55
CA HIS A 80 -12.56 5.31 15.74
C HIS A 80 -11.75 6.35 14.95
N ASP A 81 -11.11 7.29 15.66
CA ASP A 81 -10.14 8.20 15.06
C ASP A 81 -8.82 7.47 14.76
N LEU A 82 -8.47 7.38 13.48
CA LEU A 82 -7.20 6.80 13.02
C LEU A 82 -6.03 7.79 13.12
N TRP A 83 -6.30 9.06 13.47
CA TRP A 83 -5.29 10.07 13.64
C TRP A 83 -4.48 9.83 14.93
N CYS A 84 -3.16 9.92 14.81
CA CYS A 84 -2.25 9.81 15.94
C CYS A 84 -1.13 10.85 15.82
N LYS A 85 -0.24 10.91 16.82
CA LYS A 85 0.89 11.87 16.86
C LYS A 85 1.88 11.75 15.68
N TRP A 86 1.79 10.69 14.88
CA TRP A 86 2.61 10.50 13.67
C TRP A 86 1.81 10.69 12.38
N SER A 87 0.53 11.04 12.48
CA SER A 87 -0.32 11.32 11.33
C SER A 87 -0.03 12.71 10.81
N GLU A 88 0.12 12.82 9.50
CA GLU A 88 0.43 14.06 8.81
C GLU A 88 -0.54 14.28 7.66
N ARG A 89 -0.96 15.54 7.47
CA ARG A 89 -1.82 15.88 6.34
C ARG A 89 -0.98 15.82 5.08
N TYR A 90 -1.39 14.97 4.14
CA TYR A 90 -0.70 14.89 2.84
C TYR A 90 -0.84 16.21 2.07
N VAL A 91 0.28 16.73 1.58
CA VAL A 91 0.35 17.97 0.79
C VAL A 91 0.82 17.68 -0.63
N ASN A 92 2.00 17.06 -0.78
CA ASN A 92 2.59 16.73 -2.07
C ASN A 92 3.79 15.77 -1.90
N TRP A 93 4.42 15.40 -3.01
CA TRP A 93 5.57 14.48 -3.03
C TRP A 93 6.80 15.02 -2.28
N ARG A 94 7.02 16.34 -2.23
CA ARG A 94 8.19 16.91 -1.51
C ARG A 94 8.09 16.64 -0.01
N GLN A 95 6.88 16.63 0.53
CA GLN A 95 6.64 16.21 1.92
C GLN A 95 7.08 14.76 2.14
N LEU A 96 6.77 13.85 1.22
CA LEU A 96 7.13 12.44 1.35
C LEU A 96 8.66 12.25 1.33
N GLU A 97 9.37 13.04 0.53
CA GLU A 97 10.83 13.07 0.56
C GLU A 97 11.38 13.61 1.89
N ILE A 98 10.85 14.74 2.37
CA ILE A 98 11.26 15.33 3.67
C ILE A 98 11.00 14.36 4.83
N LEU A 99 9.90 13.61 4.78
CA LEU A 99 9.56 12.59 5.76
C LEU A 99 10.40 11.30 5.64
N GLY A 100 11.28 11.20 4.63
CA GLY A 100 12.11 10.02 4.38
C GLY A 100 11.34 8.81 3.85
N LEU A 101 10.12 9.00 3.34
CA LEU A 101 9.28 7.93 2.80
C LEU A 101 9.61 7.58 1.34
N MET A 102 10.31 8.49 0.64
CA MET A 102 10.87 8.26 -0.70
C MET A 102 12.16 9.05 -0.88
N SER A 103 12.95 8.67 -1.88
CA SER A 103 14.16 9.38 -2.30
C SER A 103 14.10 9.62 -3.81
N LYS A 104 14.52 10.82 -4.23
CA LYS A 104 14.75 11.11 -5.66
C LYS A 104 15.99 10.41 -6.21
N GLY A 105 16.89 9.91 -5.35
CA GLY A 105 18.21 9.43 -5.73
C GLY A 105 18.98 10.48 -6.53
N CYS A 106 19.74 10.05 -7.53
CA CYS A 106 20.52 10.95 -8.39
C CYS A 106 19.69 11.71 -9.45
N TRP A 107 18.36 11.70 -9.38
CA TRP A 107 17.53 12.50 -10.27
C TRP A 107 17.48 13.94 -9.74
N ALA A 108 18.41 14.76 -10.23
CA ALA A 108 18.44 16.21 -10.05
C ALA A 108 17.52 16.91 -11.06
#